data_AF-A0A5N6U7M8-F1
#
_entry.id   AF-A0A5N6U7M8-F1
#
_cell.length_a   1.000
_cell.length_b   1.000
_cell.length_c   1.000
_cell.angle_alpha   90.00
_cell.angle_beta   90.00
_cell.angle_gamma   90.00
#
_symmetry.space_group_name_H-M   'P 1'
#
loop_
_entity.id
_entity.type
_entity.pdbx_description
1 polymer ?
#
loop_
_entity_poly.entity_id
_entity_poly.type
_entity_poly.pdbx_seq_one_letter_code
_entity_poly.pdbx_strand_id
1 'polypeptide(L)'
;MQSKTDPSTARAVYRCHNDFGPLDPSGLGNMYPQITDFGAATLLGNSKANDTVELGTRPIQPDYYHAPEVVLGCGWSFSADIWNLGVMAWNMIEGTELFTQVQDEGNYDSKAHLAEMIALLGPPPEKMLNMSKSMAQVEWSPAITDASGRVYKNNREYFGGPFFDDSGNFLHNDLIPARKLEDTVPSLEVGDREAFLSFIKQMLTWLPEERKTARELMDHPFLND
;
A
#
# COMPACT_ATOMS: atom_id res chain seq x y z
N MET A 1 22.66 10.80 -16.78
CA MET A 1 21.21 10.67 -17.07
C MET A 1 21.06 10.41 -18.56
N GLN A 2 20.71 9.17 -18.95
CA GLN A 2 20.50 8.84 -20.37
C GLN A 2 19.04 9.10 -20.74
N SER A 3 18.81 9.90 -21.79
CA SER A 3 17.49 10.13 -22.37
C SER A 3 17.49 9.69 -23.83
N LYS A 4 16.30 9.32 -24.33
CA LYS A 4 16.04 9.17 -25.77
C LYS A 4 15.00 10.20 -26.18
N THR A 5 15.15 10.75 -27.37
CA THR A 5 14.12 11.62 -27.94
C THR A 5 13.02 10.75 -28.55
N ASP A 6 11.77 10.95 -28.13
CA ASP A 6 10.63 10.35 -28.79
C ASP A 6 10.55 10.90 -30.23
N PRO A 7 10.64 10.03 -31.26
CA PRO A 7 10.66 10.47 -32.66
C PRO A 7 9.33 11.09 -33.13
N SER A 8 8.23 10.87 -32.40
CA SER A 8 6.90 11.40 -32.74
C SER A 8 6.61 12.74 -32.07
N THR A 9 7.11 12.95 -30.85
CA THR A 9 6.80 14.15 -30.05
C THR A 9 7.99 15.08 -29.85
N ALA A 10 9.19 14.67 -30.29
CA ALA A 10 10.48 15.34 -30.03
C ALA A 10 10.79 15.58 -28.53
N ARG A 11 10.05 14.94 -27.62
CA ARG A 11 10.25 15.06 -26.18
C ARG A 11 11.38 14.14 -25.71
N ALA A 12 12.18 14.63 -24.76
CA ALA A 12 13.14 13.79 -24.07
C ALA A 12 12.40 12.83 -23.14
N VAL A 13 12.49 11.53 -23.43
CA VAL A 13 12.02 10.44 -22.59
C VAL A 13 13.23 9.89 -21.83
N TYR A 14 13.22 10.05 -20.52
CA TYR A 14 14.27 9.52 -19.65
C TYR A 14 14.18 8.00 -19.59
N ARG A 15 15.32 7.32 -19.73
CA ARG A 15 15.36 5.87 -19.58
C ARG A 15 15.47 5.52 -18.10
N CYS A 16 14.59 4.65 -17.65
CA CYS A 16 14.70 3.95 -16.37
C CYS A 16 16.05 3.20 -16.34
N HIS A 17 16.83 3.45 -15.29
CA HIS A 17 18.03 2.67 -14.95
C HIS A 17 17.64 1.72 -13.82
N ASN A 18 17.69 0.42 -14.08
CA ASN A 18 17.47 -0.62 -13.07
C ASN A 18 18.78 -1.15 -12.48
N ASP A 19 19.91 -0.70 -13.01
CA ASP A 19 21.24 -1.08 -12.57
C ASP A 19 22.00 0.20 -12.22
N PHE A 20 22.09 0.45 -10.92
CA PHE A 20 22.85 1.57 -10.35
C PHE A 20 24.30 1.19 -10.06
N GLY A 21 24.71 -0.03 -10.44
CA GLY A 21 25.96 -0.64 -10.00
C GLY A 21 25.92 -1.02 -8.51
N PRO A 22 27.01 -1.63 -8.01
CA PRO A 22 27.17 -1.83 -6.57
C PRO A 22 27.16 -0.46 -5.86
N LEU A 23 26.43 -0.37 -4.75
CA LEU A 23 26.44 0.81 -3.89
C LEU A 23 27.89 1.10 -3.48
N ASP A 24 28.40 2.27 -3.87
CA ASP A 24 29.72 2.74 -3.43
C ASP A 24 29.61 3.20 -1.96
N PRO A 25 30.21 2.46 -1.01
CA PRO A 25 30.15 2.81 0.41
C PRO A 25 30.75 4.18 0.72
N SER A 26 31.67 4.65 -0.12
CA SER A 26 32.29 5.98 0.03
C SER A 26 31.38 7.13 -0.40
N GLY A 27 30.34 6.84 -1.20
CA GLY A 27 29.32 7.81 -1.66
C GLY A 27 28.00 7.74 -0.90
N LEU A 28 27.73 6.64 -0.19
CA LEU A 28 26.49 6.40 0.57
C LEU A 28 26.20 7.47 1.62
N GLY A 29 27.24 7.98 2.31
CA GLY A 29 27.09 9.06 3.30
C GLY A 29 26.60 10.40 2.72
N ASN A 30 26.67 10.58 1.39
CA ASN A 30 26.23 11.77 0.68
C ASN A 30 24.95 11.54 -0.15
N MET A 31 24.33 10.35 -0.06
CA MET A 31 23.17 10.01 -0.86
C MET A 31 21.88 10.34 -0.09
N TYR A 32 21.24 11.44 -0.47
CA TYR A 32 19.92 11.80 0.03
C TYR A 32 18.85 11.24 -0.91
N PRO A 33 18.06 10.22 -0.50
CA PRO A 33 16.98 9.73 -1.34
C PRO A 33 15.95 10.84 -1.54
N GLN A 34 15.49 10.99 -2.79
CA GLN A 34 14.45 11.94 -3.17
C GLN A 34 13.27 11.16 -3.76
N ILE A 35 12.09 11.36 -3.19
CA ILE A 35 10.85 10.83 -3.77
C ILE A 35 10.61 11.56 -5.10
N THR A 36 10.28 10.78 -6.13
CA THR A 36 10.01 11.27 -7.48
C THR A 36 8.70 10.68 -8.00
N ASP A 37 8.34 11.03 -9.23
CA ASP A 37 7.14 10.56 -9.94
C ASP A 37 5.82 10.87 -9.22
N PHE A 38 5.50 12.16 -9.13
CA PHE A 38 4.21 12.65 -8.63
C PHE A 38 3.09 12.58 -9.69
N GLY A 39 3.24 11.76 -10.74
CA GLY A 39 2.27 11.68 -11.84
C GLY A 39 0.89 11.17 -11.43
N ALA A 40 0.82 10.38 -10.35
CA ALA A 40 -0.42 9.87 -9.76
C ALA A 40 -0.84 10.61 -8.47
N ALA A 41 -0.12 11.66 -8.08
CA ALA A 41 -0.42 12.40 -6.84
C ALA A 41 -1.78 13.09 -6.94
N THR A 42 -2.58 12.96 -5.89
CA THR A 42 -3.93 13.54 -5.81
C THR A 42 -4.03 14.46 -4.60
N LEU A 43 -4.52 15.69 -4.81
CA LEU A 43 -4.82 16.60 -3.72
C LEU A 43 -6.23 16.30 -3.21
N LEU A 44 -6.35 15.92 -1.94
CA LEU A 44 -7.62 15.77 -1.26
C LEU A 44 -8.06 17.12 -0.68
N GLY A 45 -9.32 17.50 -0.87
CA GLY A 45 -9.87 18.74 -0.35
C GLY A 45 -10.17 18.68 1.16
N ASN A 46 -10.24 19.85 1.77
CA ASN A 46 -10.88 20.01 3.08
C ASN A 46 -12.34 20.39 2.84
N SER A 47 -13.29 19.55 3.27
CA SER A 47 -14.70 19.88 3.13
C SER A 47 -15.06 21.01 4.11
N LYS A 48 -15.29 22.22 3.59
CA LYS A 48 -15.62 23.43 4.38
C LYS A 48 -16.93 23.34 5.15
N ALA A 49 -17.74 22.30 4.92
CA ALA A 49 -19.06 22.19 5.52
C ALA A 49 -19.04 21.52 6.91
N ASN A 50 -18.12 20.59 7.20
CA ASN A 50 -18.25 19.68 8.35
C ASN A 50 -16.91 19.23 9.01
N ASP A 51 -15.78 19.92 8.81
CA ASP A 51 -14.44 19.47 9.29
C ASP A 51 -14.09 18.01 8.88
N THR A 52 -14.70 17.53 7.80
CA THR A 52 -14.45 16.18 7.26
C THR A 52 -13.43 16.28 6.13
N VAL A 53 -12.38 15.48 6.24
CA VAL A 53 -11.37 15.31 5.18
C VAL A 53 -12.06 14.60 4.01
N GLU A 54 -11.90 15.14 2.80
CA GLU A 54 -12.36 14.46 1.59
C GLU A 54 -11.55 13.19 1.40
N LEU A 55 -12.22 12.05 1.26
CA LEU A 55 -11.56 10.77 1.04
C LEU A 55 -11.41 10.50 -0.46
N GLY A 56 -10.23 10.02 -0.84
CA GLY A 56 -10.02 9.45 -2.16
C GLY A 56 -10.75 8.11 -2.26
N THR A 57 -11.35 7.82 -3.42
CA THR A 57 -12.14 6.59 -3.63
C THR A 57 -11.68 5.77 -4.82
N ARG A 58 -10.86 6.35 -5.71
CA ARG A 58 -10.33 5.65 -6.88
C ARG A 58 -9.17 4.74 -6.50
N PRO A 59 -8.90 3.68 -7.27
CA PRO A 59 -7.73 2.83 -7.07
C PRO A 59 -6.44 3.66 -7.18
N ILE A 60 -5.52 3.42 -6.26
CA ILE A 60 -4.19 4.03 -6.17
C ILE A 60 -3.19 2.96 -5.77
N GLN A 61 -1.90 3.25 -5.82
CA GLN A 61 -0.80 2.35 -5.40
C GLN A 61 -0.55 1.19 -6.37
N PRO A 62 0.70 0.70 -6.45
CA PRO A 62 1.00 -0.58 -7.09
C PRO A 62 0.40 -1.76 -6.32
N ASP A 63 0.17 -2.88 -7.00
CA ASP A 63 -0.48 -4.10 -6.48
C ASP A 63 0.01 -4.54 -5.09
N TYR A 64 1.33 -4.69 -4.93
CA TYR A 64 2.01 -5.13 -3.70
C TYR A 64 1.93 -4.12 -2.55
N TYR A 65 1.47 -2.90 -2.85
CA TYR A 65 1.48 -1.76 -1.96
C TYR A 65 0.06 -1.29 -1.63
N HIS A 66 -0.99 -1.90 -2.20
CA HIS A 66 -2.35 -1.54 -1.84
C HIS A 66 -2.57 -1.59 -0.31
N ALA A 67 -2.99 -0.46 0.25
CA ALA A 67 -3.40 -0.39 1.65
C ALA A 67 -4.76 -1.07 1.84
N PRO A 68 -5.07 -1.60 3.03
CA PRO A 68 -6.31 -2.35 3.23
C PRO A 68 -7.56 -1.51 2.99
N GLU A 69 -7.55 -0.21 3.28
CA GLU A 69 -8.67 0.70 2.98
C GLU A 69 -8.87 0.92 1.48
N VAL A 70 -7.83 0.75 0.66
CA VAL A 70 -7.90 0.86 -0.79
C VAL A 70 -8.55 -0.39 -1.37
N VAL A 71 -8.08 -1.59 -0.96
CA VAL A 71 -8.65 -2.87 -1.42
C VAL A 71 -10.09 -3.07 -0.94
N LEU A 72 -10.40 -2.66 0.29
CA LEU A 72 -11.75 -2.77 0.86
C LEU A 72 -12.68 -1.62 0.47
N GLY A 73 -12.15 -0.57 -0.16
CA GLY A 73 -12.95 0.58 -0.60
C GLY A 73 -13.52 1.43 0.52
N CYS A 74 -12.81 1.54 1.64
CA CYS A 74 -13.21 2.34 2.80
C CYS A 74 -12.95 3.85 2.61
N GLY A 75 -12.43 4.25 1.45
CA GLY A 75 -11.90 5.59 1.22
C GLY A 75 -10.51 5.75 1.85
N TRP A 76 -9.65 6.54 1.21
CA TRP A 76 -8.25 6.68 1.60
C TRP A 76 -7.82 8.13 1.75
N SER A 77 -6.71 8.32 2.48
CA SER A 77 -6.02 9.59 2.68
C SER A 77 -4.51 9.38 2.70
N PHE A 78 -3.72 10.33 3.21
CA PHE A 78 -2.25 10.21 3.35
C PHE A 78 -1.81 8.97 4.15
N SER A 79 -2.69 8.40 4.98
CA SER A 79 -2.44 7.15 5.72
C SER A 79 -2.13 5.95 4.80
N ALA A 80 -2.57 5.99 3.54
CA ALA A 80 -2.21 5.00 2.53
C ALA A 80 -0.71 5.05 2.18
N ASP A 81 -0.12 6.26 2.14
CA ASP A 81 1.32 6.43 1.92
C ASP A 81 2.13 5.90 3.11
N ILE A 82 1.60 6.04 4.33
CA ILE A 82 2.22 5.47 5.54
C ILE A 82 2.24 3.94 5.47
N TRP A 83 1.18 3.31 4.97
CA TRP A 83 1.18 1.87 4.71
C TRP A 83 2.29 1.49 3.71
N ASN A 84 2.43 2.25 2.61
CA ASN A 84 3.49 2.01 1.63
C ASN A 84 4.88 2.13 2.22
N LEU A 85 5.10 3.10 3.10
CA LEU A 85 6.36 3.24 3.83
C LEU A 85 6.65 2.01 4.68
N GLY A 86 5.65 1.45 5.37
CA GLY A 86 5.80 0.23 6.16
C GLY A 86 6.18 -0.99 5.31
N VAL A 87 5.49 -1.20 4.19
CA VAL A 87 5.79 -2.29 3.25
C VAL A 87 7.19 -2.12 2.65
N MET A 88 7.53 -0.90 2.21
CA MET A 88 8.83 -0.58 1.63
C MET A 88 9.97 -0.79 2.64
N ALA A 89 9.80 -0.33 3.89
CA ALA A 89 10.79 -0.51 4.95
C ALA A 89 11.07 -2.00 5.21
N TRP A 90 10.01 -2.83 5.26
CA TRP A 90 10.16 -4.27 5.36
C TRP A 90 10.91 -4.85 4.15
N ASN A 91 10.50 -4.48 2.93
CA ASN A 91 11.12 -5.01 1.71
C ASN A 91 12.62 -4.68 1.62
N MET A 92 13.03 -3.49 2.10
CA MET A 92 14.43 -3.08 2.13
C MET A 92 15.27 -3.88 3.13
N ILE A 93 14.70 -4.24 4.29
CA ILE A 93 15.39 -5.02 5.32
C ILE A 93 15.58 -6.48 4.89
N GLU A 94 14.52 -7.11 4.39
CA GLU A 94 14.55 -8.54 4.04
C GLU A 94 15.03 -8.80 2.60
N GLY A 95 15.11 -7.77 1.76
CA GLY A 95 15.56 -7.91 0.37
C GLY A 95 14.61 -8.73 -0.52
N THR A 96 13.33 -8.82 -0.13
CA THR A 96 12.26 -9.54 -0.83
C THR A 96 10.94 -8.78 -0.63
N GLU A 97 9.83 -9.24 -1.21
CA GLU A 97 8.50 -8.67 -1.02
C GLU A 97 7.76 -9.24 0.20
N LEU A 98 7.16 -8.35 1.01
CA LEU A 98 6.35 -8.75 2.18
C LEU A 98 5.15 -9.60 1.77
N PHE A 99 4.45 -9.13 0.74
CA PHE A 99 3.33 -9.78 0.10
C PHE A 99 3.78 -10.44 -1.20
N THR A 100 3.55 -11.74 -1.36
CA THR A 100 4.18 -12.54 -2.43
C THR A 100 3.19 -13.17 -3.40
N GLN A 101 1.93 -13.28 -3.00
CA GLN A 101 0.83 -13.92 -3.71
C GLN A 101 -0.24 -12.89 -4.13
N VAL A 102 0.17 -11.65 -4.42
CA VAL A 102 -0.77 -10.57 -4.80
C VAL A 102 -1.16 -10.60 -6.27
N GLN A 103 -0.54 -11.45 -7.08
CA GLN A 103 -0.83 -11.59 -8.51
C GLN A 103 -1.05 -13.05 -8.90
N ASP A 104 -2.04 -13.27 -9.77
CA ASP A 104 -2.31 -14.55 -10.42
C ASP A 104 -2.25 -14.35 -11.95
N GLU A 105 -1.37 -15.10 -12.61
CA GLU A 105 -1.09 -14.97 -14.05
C GLU A 105 -0.83 -13.52 -14.53
N GLY A 106 -0.24 -12.68 -13.66
CA GLY A 106 0.05 -11.27 -13.94
C GLY A 106 -1.11 -10.30 -13.71
N ASN A 107 -2.25 -10.77 -13.20
CA ASN A 107 -3.38 -9.95 -12.76
C ASN A 107 -3.40 -9.83 -11.24
N TYR A 108 -3.75 -8.65 -10.73
CA TYR A 108 -3.88 -8.42 -9.30
C TYR A 108 -4.98 -9.30 -8.68
N ASP A 109 -4.64 -10.05 -7.63
CA ASP A 109 -5.56 -10.89 -6.86
C ASP A 109 -5.83 -10.29 -5.47
N SER A 110 -6.94 -9.54 -5.37
CA SER A 110 -7.33 -8.83 -4.15
C SER A 110 -7.63 -9.75 -2.96
N LYS A 111 -8.22 -10.94 -3.21
CA LYS A 111 -8.54 -11.91 -2.13
C LYS A 111 -7.26 -12.54 -1.59
N ALA A 112 -6.28 -12.85 -2.44
CA ALA A 112 -5.00 -13.39 -1.99
C ALA A 112 -4.20 -12.33 -1.20
N HIS A 113 -4.18 -11.07 -1.67
CA HIS A 113 -3.53 -9.98 -0.95
C HIS A 113 -4.15 -9.74 0.43
N LEU A 114 -5.49 -9.70 0.53
CA LEU A 114 -6.18 -9.59 1.83
C LEU A 114 -5.89 -10.79 2.75
N ALA A 115 -5.79 -12.00 2.19
CA ALA A 115 -5.44 -13.19 2.97
C ALA A 115 -4.05 -13.09 3.60
N GLU A 116 -3.07 -12.52 2.87
CA GLU A 116 -1.75 -12.23 3.43
C GLU A 116 -1.81 -11.16 4.53
N MET A 117 -2.57 -10.07 4.34
CA MET A 117 -2.77 -9.06 5.38
C MET A 117 -3.36 -9.69 6.65
N ILE A 118 -4.34 -10.59 6.52
CA ILE A 118 -4.96 -11.31 7.63
C ILE A 118 -3.97 -12.24 8.34
N ALA A 119 -3.08 -12.92 7.61
CA ALA A 119 -2.04 -13.73 8.21
C ALA A 119 -1.11 -12.91 9.11
N LEU A 120 -0.74 -11.69 8.67
CA LEU A 120 0.20 -10.83 9.39
C LEU A 120 -0.46 -10.06 10.54
N LEU A 121 -1.68 -9.58 10.35
CA LEU A 121 -2.34 -8.62 11.24
C LEU A 121 -3.52 -9.20 12.03
N GLY A 122 -3.93 -10.43 11.73
CA GLY A 122 -5.23 -10.97 12.16
C GLY A 122 -6.40 -10.38 11.34
N PRO A 123 -7.64 -10.77 11.65
CA PRO A 123 -8.82 -10.30 10.91
C PRO A 123 -9.01 -8.77 11.05
N PRO A 124 -9.54 -8.09 10.02
CA PRO A 124 -9.82 -6.67 10.11
C PRO A 124 -10.89 -6.38 11.17
N PRO A 125 -10.81 -5.22 11.86
CA PRO A 125 -11.81 -4.84 12.85
C PRO A 125 -13.17 -4.53 12.20
N GLU A 126 -14.24 -4.75 12.95
CA GLU A 126 -15.63 -4.54 12.48
C GLU A 126 -15.86 -3.12 11.94
N LYS A 127 -15.23 -2.12 12.58
CA LYS A 127 -15.26 -0.72 12.13
C LYS A 127 -14.86 -0.59 10.66
N MET A 128 -13.81 -1.30 10.24
CA MET A 128 -13.33 -1.27 8.86
C MET A 128 -14.31 -1.91 7.90
N LEU A 129 -14.91 -3.05 8.28
CA LEU A 129 -15.91 -3.73 7.48
C LEU A 129 -17.17 -2.86 7.30
N ASN A 130 -17.57 -2.13 8.33
CA ASN A 130 -18.69 -1.19 8.27
C ASN A 130 -18.41 0.01 7.34
N MET A 131 -17.17 0.52 7.31
CA MET A 131 -16.75 1.53 6.34
C MET A 131 -16.79 1.00 4.90
N SER A 132 -16.29 -0.21 4.67
CA SER A 132 -16.37 -0.86 3.35
C SER A 132 -17.83 -1.02 2.87
N LYS A 133 -18.73 -1.44 3.78
CA LYS A 133 -20.16 -1.59 3.47
C LYS A 133 -20.82 -0.25 3.14
N SER A 134 -20.51 0.82 3.88
CA SER A 134 -21.11 2.14 3.63
C SER A 134 -20.68 2.75 2.30
N MET A 135 -19.46 2.45 1.84
CA MET A 135 -18.91 2.96 0.59
C MET A 135 -19.13 2.06 -0.62
N ALA A 136 -19.64 0.84 -0.44
CA ALA A 136 -19.83 -0.15 -1.49
C ALA A 136 -20.68 0.31 -2.68
N GLN A 137 -21.62 1.24 -2.45
CA GLN A 137 -22.55 1.74 -3.47
C GLN A 137 -22.15 3.11 -4.04
N VAL A 138 -21.00 3.66 -3.62
CA VAL A 138 -20.50 4.95 -4.11
C VAL A 138 -19.96 4.76 -5.52
N GLU A 139 -20.73 5.19 -6.52
CA GLU A 139 -20.32 5.13 -7.92
C GLU A 139 -19.37 6.27 -8.30
N TRP A 140 -18.31 5.92 -9.02
CA TRP A 140 -17.38 6.86 -9.64
C TRP A 140 -17.98 7.45 -10.91
N SER A 141 -17.81 8.75 -11.06
CA SER A 141 -18.10 9.47 -12.29
C SER A 141 -16.84 10.22 -12.77
N PRO A 142 -16.27 9.88 -13.94
CA PRO A 142 -16.63 8.74 -14.79
C PRO A 142 -16.21 7.40 -14.18
N ALA A 143 -16.89 6.32 -14.59
CA ALA A 143 -16.49 4.94 -14.29
C ALA A 143 -15.10 4.63 -14.88
N ILE A 144 -14.40 3.65 -14.31
CA ILE A 144 -13.10 3.19 -14.81
C ILE A 144 -13.36 2.13 -15.88
N THR A 145 -12.61 2.16 -16.98
CA THR A 145 -12.63 1.11 -18.01
C THR A 145 -11.22 0.57 -18.18
N ASP A 146 -11.04 -0.75 -18.07
CA ASP A 146 -9.74 -1.37 -18.29
C ASP A 146 -9.41 -1.58 -19.78
N ALA A 147 -8.21 -2.10 -20.05
CA ALA A 147 -7.73 -2.36 -21.41
C ALA A 147 -8.58 -3.40 -22.17
N SER A 148 -9.35 -4.25 -21.46
CA SER A 148 -10.27 -5.22 -22.07
C SER A 148 -11.63 -4.62 -22.43
N GLY A 149 -11.89 -3.37 -22.03
CA GLY A 149 -13.17 -2.70 -22.20
C GLY A 149 -14.17 -2.99 -21.08
N ARG A 150 -13.75 -3.66 -19.99
CA ARG A 150 -14.61 -3.90 -18.84
C ARG A 150 -14.73 -2.62 -18.01
N VAL A 151 -15.97 -2.29 -17.65
CA VAL A 151 -16.32 -1.08 -16.90
C VAL A 151 -16.51 -1.41 -15.42
N TYR A 152 -15.92 -0.58 -14.57
CA TYR A 152 -16.01 -0.64 -13.12
C TYR A 152 -16.59 0.67 -12.60
N LYS A 153 -17.75 0.57 -11.95
CA LYS A 153 -18.48 1.73 -11.45
C LYS A 153 -18.06 2.14 -10.05
N ASN A 154 -17.52 1.24 -9.26
CA ASN A 154 -17.15 1.50 -7.87
C ASN A 154 -15.98 0.59 -7.44
N ASN A 155 -15.51 0.82 -6.23
CA ASN A 155 -14.39 0.09 -5.66
C ASN A 155 -14.66 -1.42 -5.55
N ARG A 156 -15.87 -1.81 -5.13
CA ARG A 156 -16.26 -3.21 -4.99
C ARG A 156 -16.19 -3.96 -6.33
N GLU A 157 -16.67 -3.34 -7.40
CA GLU A 157 -16.57 -3.94 -8.75
C GLU A 157 -15.12 -4.05 -9.22
N TYR A 158 -14.28 -3.03 -8.94
CA TYR A 158 -12.89 -2.99 -9.36
C TYR A 158 -12.02 -4.06 -8.68
N PHE A 159 -12.12 -4.17 -7.35
CA PHE A 159 -11.34 -5.13 -6.57
C PHE A 159 -12.02 -6.51 -6.45
N GLY A 160 -13.28 -6.64 -6.85
CA GLY A 160 -13.99 -7.92 -6.88
C GLY A 160 -14.56 -8.37 -5.53
N GLY A 161 -14.88 -7.43 -4.64
CA GLY A 161 -15.57 -7.72 -3.38
C GLY A 161 -17.05 -8.10 -3.59
N PRO A 162 -17.79 -8.43 -2.50
CA PRO A 162 -17.37 -8.42 -1.10
C PRO A 162 -16.44 -9.58 -0.76
N PHE A 163 -15.52 -9.36 0.19
CA PHE A 163 -14.56 -10.37 0.65
C PHE A 163 -14.94 -11.00 1.99
N PHE A 164 -15.94 -10.44 2.67
CA PHE A 164 -16.40 -10.86 3.99
C PHE A 164 -17.90 -11.09 3.96
N ASP A 165 -18.38 -12.06 4.73
CA ASP A 165 -19.81 -12.29 4.94
C ASP A 165 -20.43 -11.26 5.89
N ASP A 166 -21.74 -11.39 6.12
CA ASP A 166 -22.46 -10.48 7.02
C ASP A 166 -22.04 -10.58 8.49
N SER A 167 -21.43 -11.69 8.89
CA SER A 167 -20.88 -11.91 10.23
C SER A 167 -19.43 -11.43 10.36
N GLY A 168 -18.82 -10.94 9.28
CA GLY A 168 -17.43 -10.48 9.25
C GLY A 168 -16.40 -11.61 9.04
N ASN A 169 -16.83 -12.81 8.66
CA ASN A 169 -15.90 -13.88 8.32
C ASN A 169 -15.35 -13.66 6.90
N PHE A 170 -14.05 -13.85 6.75
CA PHE A 170 -13.40 -13.80 5.44
C PHE A 170 -13.89 -14.97 4.56
N LEU A 171 -14.24 -14.69 3.31
CA LEU A 171 -14.82 -15.69 2.40
C LEU A 171 -13.78 -16.66 1.81
N HIS A 172 -12.49 -16.37 1.97
CA HIS A 172 -11.38 -17.11 1.34
C HIS A 172 -10.34 -17.57 2.38
N ASN A 173 -10.80 -18.14 3.50
CA ASN A 173 -9.90 -18.58 4.59
C ASN A 173 -8.83 -19.59 4.14
N ASP A 174 -9.10 -20.36 3.09
CA ASP A 174 -8.17 -21.30 2.47
C ASP A 174 -6.93 -20.62 1.86
N LEU A 175 -7.01 -19.33 1.55
CA LEU A 175 -5.89 -18.55 1.02
C LEU A 175 -4.97 -17.97 2.11
N ILE A 176 -5.36 -18.02 3.39
CA ILE A 176 -4.58 -17.39 4.47
C ILE A 176 -3.32 -18.22 4.72
N PRO A 177 -2.11 -17.70 4.46
CA PRO A 177 -0.88 -18.44 4.70
C PRO A 177 -0.61 -18.57 6.21
N ALA A 178 0.00 -19.68 6.60
CA ALA A 178 0.44 -19.91 7.99
C ALA A 178 1.76 -19.18 8.27
N ARG A 179 1.70 -17.86 8.49
CA ARG A 179 2.83 -17.01 8.88
C ARG A 179 2.37 -15.88 9.80
N LYS A 180 3.29 -15.30 10.57
CA LYS A 180 3.05 -14.12 11.40
C LYS A 180 4.09 -13.06 11.11
N LEU A 181 3.77 -11.80 11.35
CA LEU A 181 4.67 -10.67 11.08
C LEU A 181 6.05 -10.85 11.77
N GLU A 182 6.07 -11.37 13.00
CA GLU A 182 7.30 -11.60 13.77
C GLU A 182 8.25 -12.62 13.11
N ASP A 183 7.70 -13.60 12.40
CA ASP A 183 8.44 -14.65 11.72
C ASP A 183 8.95 -14.19 10.34
N THR A 184 8.52 -13.01 9.89
CA THR A 184 8.86 -12.48 8.56
C THR A 184 10.16 -11.70 8.53
N VAL A 185 10.80 -11.43 9.68
CA VAL A 185 12.03 -10.63 9.73
C VAL A 185 13.22 -11.47 10.22
N PRO A 186 13.59 -12.58 9.55
CA PRO A 186 14.68 -13.44 9.99
C PRO A 186 16.06 -12.82 9.83
N SER A 187 16.22 -11.80 8.97
CA SER A 187 17.53 -11.19 8.69
C SER A 187 18.13 -10.43 9.87
N LEU A 188 17.28 -9.92 10.78
CA LEU A 188 17.69 -9.12 11.92
C LEU A 188 17.96 -9.96 13.18
N GLU A 189 18.96 -9.54 13.97
CA GLU A 189 19.19 -10.03 15.33
C GLU A 189 18.00 -9.67 16.25
N VAL A 190 17.87 -10.35 17.39
CA VAL A 190 16.67 -10.25 18.24
C VAL A 190 16.37 -8.81 18.67
N GLY A 191 17.38 -8.03 19.11
CA GLY A 191 17.18 -6.65 19.55
C GLY A 191 16.71 -5.73 18.42
N ASP A 192 17.42 -5.76 17.29
CA ASP A 192 17.07 -4.95 16.11
C ASP A 192 15.71 -5.35 15.54
N ARG A 193 15.39 -6.64 15.58
CA ARG A 193 14.10 -7.17 15.15
C ARG A 193 12.96 -6.62 15.99
N GLU A 194 13.10 -6.60 17.32
CA GLU A 194 12.06 -6.05 18.21
C GLU A 194 11.86 -4.54 17.96
N ALA A 195 12.95 -3.78 17.85
CA ALA A 195 12.90 -2.35 17.55
C ALA A 195 12.25 -2.08 16.17
N PHE A 196 12.66 -2.82 15.14
CA PHE A 196 12.10 -2.70 13.80
C PHE A 196 10.62 -3.09 13.73
N LEU A 197 10.24 -4.21 14.34
CA LEU A 197 8.85 -4.66 14.40
C LEU A 197 7.98 -3.63 15.13
N SER A 198 8.46 -3.03 16.22
CA SER A 198 7.75 -1.98 16.94
C SER A 198 7.51 -0.73 16.07
N PHE A 199 8.44 -0.42 15.17
CA PHE A 199 8.34 0.68 14.22
C PHE A 199 7.32 0.37 13.11
N ILE A 200 7.47 -0.75 12.40
CA ILE A 200 6.58 -1.06 11.27
C ILE A 200 5.15 -1.37 11.69
N LYS A 201 4.91 -1.85 12.92
CA LYS A 201 3.56 -2.04 13.48
C LYS A 201 2.78 -0.72 13.66
N GLN A 202 3.43 0.44 13.64
CA GLN A 202 2.76 1.75 13.63
C GLN A 202 2.33 2.19 12.23
N MET A 203 2.78 1.49 11.20
CA MET A 203 2.47 1.74 9.78
C MET A 203 1.55 0.66 9.21
N LEU A 204 1.81 -0.62 9.53
CA LEU A 204 1.06 -1.78 9.09
C LEU A 204 -0.12 -2.07 10.03
N THR A 205 -1.08 -1.14 10.05
CA THR A 205 -2.30 -1.23 10.86
C THR A 205 -3.53 -1.23 9.97
N TRP A 206 -4.55 -2.01 10.33
CA TRP A 206 -5.82 -2.09 9.59
C TRP A 206 -6.50 -0.72 9.46
N LEU A 207 -6.74 -0.04 10.58
CA LEU A 207 -7.44 1.23 10.60
C LEU A 207 -6.50 2.38 10.20
N PRO A 208 -6.82 3.16 9.15
CA PRO A 208 -5.94 4.21 8.68
C PRO A 208 -5.68 5.31 9.72
N GLU A 209 -6.67 5.62 10.55
CA GLU A 209 -6.58 6.61 11.64
C GLU A 209 -5.74 6.15 12.84
N GLU A 210 -5.44 4.86 12.94
CA GLU A 210 -4.55 4.31 13.98
C GLU A 210 -3.08 4.29 13.53
N ARG A 211 -2.82 4.52 12.24
CA ARG A 211 -1.45 4.65 11.72
C ARG A 211 -0.85 5.97 12.15
N LYS A 212 0.41 5.92 12.56
CA LYS A 212 1.15 7.14 12.91
C LYS A 212 1.43 7.99 11.69
N THR A 213 1.38 9.30 11.86
CA THR A 213 1.80 10.23 10.82
C THR A 213 3.31 10.16 10.61
N ALA A 214 3.79 10.57 9.43
CA ALA A 214 5.24 10.66 9.17
C ALA A 214 5.97 11.49 10.23
N ARG A 215 5.32 12.56 10.72
CA ARG A 215 5.89 13.43 11.77
C ARG A 215 6.07 12.68 13.09
N GLU A 216 5.09 11.88 13.51
CA GLU A 216 5.20 11.08 14.74
C GLU A 216 6.21 9.94 14.59
N LEU A 217 6.28 9.32 13.41
CA LEU A 217 7.23 8.24 13.12
C LEU A 217 8.69 8.69 13.19
N MET A 218 8.99 9.96 12.88
CA MET A 218 10.35 10.51 13.00
C MET A 218 10.92 10.43 14.43
N ASP A 219 10.05 10.49 15.44
CA ASP A 219 10.45 10.48 16.84
C ASP A 219 10.55 9.03 17.39
N HIS A 220 10.39 8.02 16.54
CA HIS A 220 10.45 6.62 16.94
C HIS A 220 11.89 6.18 17.30
N PRO A 221 12.10 5.41 18.38
CA PRO A 221 13.44 4.97 18.80
C PRO A 221 14.25 4.27 17.71
N PHE A 222 13.62 3.41 16.90
CA PHE A 222 14.28 2.71 15.78
C PHE A 222 15.03 3.63 14.81
N LEU A 223 14.63 4.90 14.65
CA LEU A 223 15.30 5.85 13.75
C LEU A 223 16.37 6.70 14.43
N ASN A 224 16.50 6.61 15.75
CA ASN A 224 17.32 7.49 16.57
C ASN A 224 18.48 6.77 17.28
N ASP A 225 18.64 5.46 17.06
CA ASP A 225 19.73 4.64 17.59
C ASP A 225 20.95 4.58 16.67
#